data_AF-A0A2E8IW92-F1
#
_entry.id   AF-A0A2E8IW92-F1
#
_cell.length_a   1.000
_cell.length_b   1.000
_cell.length_c   1.000
_cell.angle_alpha   90.00
_cell.angle_beta   90.00
_cell.angle_gamma   90.00
#
_symmetry.space_group_name_H-M   'P 1'
#
loop_
_entity.id
_entity.type
_entity.pdbx_description
1 polymer ?
#
loop_
_entity_poly.entity_id
_entity_poly.type
_entity_poly.pdbx_seq_one_letter_code
_entity_poly.pdbx_strand_id
1 'polypeptide(L)'
;MFWRKSIWVIHNPVNRATWCSKSDCPKLARKEVFDIIMSESEENSDGELEQIIKLGVTAEADIDESKIERKVRRIGEPTVKHHALGVVAAFHSKKKALKFLDDYFKSNQDQSPDNLELTKISLTA
;
A
#
# COMPACT_ATOMS: atom_id res chain seq x y z
N MET A 1 -20.02 -21.79 -33.86
CA MET A 1 -19.38 -22.49 -32.72
C MET A 1 -18.61 -21.45 -31.91
N PHE A 2 -19.19 -20.92 -30.83
CA PHE A 2 -18.53 -19.93 -29.98
C PHE A 2 -17.47 -20.66 -29.14
N TRP A 3 -16.22 -20.64 -29.60
CA TRP A 3 -15.09 -21.15 -28.83
C TRP A 3 -14.99 -20.29 -27.57
N ARG A 4 -15.32 -20.86 -26.40
CA ARG A 4 -15.09 -20.18 -25.11
C ARG A 4 -13.61 -19.93 -24.96
N LYS A 5 -13.16 -18.73 -25.33
CA LYS A 5 -11.76 -18.32 -25.19
C LYS A 5 -11.45 -18.34 -23.70
N SER A 6 -10.42 -19.08 -23.31
CA SER A 6 -9.91 -19.01 -21.94
C SER A 6 -8.59 -18.24 -21.95
N ILE A 7 -8.36 -17.50 -20.88
CA ILE A 7 -7.08 -16.84 -20.61
C ILE A 7 -6.50 -17.43 -19.32
N TRP A 8 -5.19 -17.56 -19.29
CA TRP A 8 -4.39 -18.05 -18.19
C TRP A 8 -3.68 -16.86 -17.58
N VAL A 9 -4.06 -16.52 -16.37
CA VAL A 9 -3.58 -15.33 -15.67
C VAL A 9 -2.67 -15.76 -14.54
N ILE A 10 -1.49 -15.18 -14.49
CA ILE A 10 -0.54 -15.31 -13.39
C ILE A 10 -0.71 -14.07 -12.52
N HIS A 11 -0.98 -14.26 -11.24
CA HIS A 11 -1.21 -13.15 -10.31
C HIS A 11 -0.50 -13.40 -8.98
N ASN A 12 -0.17 -12.33 -8.28
CA ASN A 12 0.32 -12.35 -6.92
C ASN A 12 -0.84 -11.93 -5.99
N PRO A 13 -1.37 -12.84 -5.15
CA PRO A 13 -2.49 -12.55 -4.27
C PRO A 13 -2.13 -11.53 -3.18
N VAL A 14 -0.84 -11.40 -2.83
CA VAL A 14 -0.37 -10.40 -1.86
C VAL A 14 -0.51 -8.99 -2.45
N ASN A 15 -0.14 -8.82 -3.72
CA ASN A 15 -0.18 -7.56 -4.47
C ASN A 15 -1.54 -7.25 -5.10
N ARG A 16 -2.61 -7.90 -4.62
CA ARG A 16 -3.98 -7.53 -4.98
C ARG A 16 -4.40 -6.27 -4.24
N ALA A 17 -4.95 -5.30 -4.98
CA ALA A 17 -5.57 -4.13 -4.36
C ALA A 17 -6.75 -4.55 -3.46
N THR A 18 -6.72 -4.10 -2.21
CA THR A 18 -7.77 -4.36 -1.22
C THR A 18 -8.50 -3.08 -0.89
N TRP A 19 -9.83 -3.15 -0.79
CA TRP A 19 -10.59 -2.07 -0.18
C TRP A 19 -10.39 -2.10 1.33
N CYS A 20 -10.02 -0.97 1.91
CA CYS A 20 -9.63 -0.83 3.29
C CYS A 20 -9.94 0.60 3.76
N SER A 21 -10.12 0.80 5.06
CA SER A 21 -10.23 2.15 5.63
C SER A 21 -8.94 2.93 5.37
N LYS A 22 -9.01 4.26 5.44
CA LYS A 22 -7.81 5.09 5.23
C LYS A 22 -6.73 4.76 6.28
N SER A 23 -7.14 4.50 7.52
CA SER A 23 -6.29 4.20 8.69
C SER A 23 -5.77 2.77 8.76
N ASP A 24 -6.51 1.80 8.24
CA ASP A 24 -6.23 0.37 8.48
C ASP A 24 -5.87 -0.32 7.17
N CYS A 25 -4.84 0.19 6.49
CA CYS A 25 -4.38 -0.36 5.21
C CYS A 25 -2.86 -0.42 5.07
N PRO A 26 -2.20 -1.42 5.70
CA PRO A 26 -0.75 -1.55 5.66
C PRO A 26 -0.21 -1.78 4.23
N LYS A 27 -1.02 -2.38 3.35
CA LYS A 27 -0.64 -2.71 1.97
C LYS A 27 -0.36 -1.51 1.07
N LEU A 28 -0.82 -0.32 1.44
CA LEU A 28 -0.68 0.89 0.63
C LEU A 28 0.48 1.79 1.10
N ALA A 29 1.21 1.36 2.13
CA ALA A 29 2.39 2.03 2.71
C ALA A 29 2.21 3.55 2.82
N ARG A 30 1.04 3.98 3.31
CA ARG A 30 0.71 5.41 3.42
C ARG A 30 1.65 6.06 4.42
N LYS A 31 2.13 7.26 4.10
CA LYS A 31 2.88 8.06 5.06
C LYS A 31 1.94 8.56 6.16
N GLU A 32 2.40 8.49 7.39
CA GLU A 32 1.67 8.97 8.56
C GLU A 32 2.39 10.19 9.11
N VAL A 33 1.64 11.25 9.33
CA VAL A 33 2.13 12.46 9.98
C VAL A 33 1.17 12.83 11.10
N PHE A 34 1.69 13.49 12.12
CA PHE A 34 0.92 13.91 13.27
C PHE A 34 0.94 15.42 13.38
N ASP A 35 -0.17 15.99 13.78
CA ASP A 35 -0.17 17.33 14.34
C ASP A 35 -0.24 17.20 15.85
N ILE A 36 0.65 17.91 16.53
CA ILE A 36 0.82 17.85 17.97
C ILE A 36 0.55 19.22 18.54
N ILE A 37 -0.40 19.27 19.46
CA ILE A 37 -0.70 20.44 20.28
C ILE A 37 0.03 20.24 21.60
N MET A 38 0.96 21.13 21.91
CA MET A 38 1.70 21.09 23.17
C MET A 38 0.92 21.82 24.26
N SER A 39 1.12 21.40 25.51
CA SER A 39 0.51 22.03 26.68
C SER A 39 1.10 23.40 27.01
N GLU A 40 2.27 23.72 26.46
CA GLU A 40 2.93 25.02 26.57
C GLU A 40 2.35 26.01 25.55
N SER A 41 2.20 27.27 25.97
CA SER A 41 1.74 28.38 25.15
C SER A 41 2.86 29.41 24.97
N GLU A 42 2.98 29.97 23.77
CA GLU A 42 3.92 31.05 23.44
C GLU A 42 3.15 32.35 23.16
N GLU A 43 3.75 33.49 23.49
CA GLU A 43 3.19 34.80 23.20
C GLU A 43 3.44 35.16 21.73
N ASN A 44 2.37 35.44 20.99
CA ASN A 44 2.43 35.80 19.58
C ASN A 44 2.91 37.25 19.37
N SER A 45 3.03 37.69 18.11
CA SER A 45 3.47 39.06 17.77
C SER A 45 2.56 40.17 18.30
N ASP A 46 1.35 39.81 18.70
CA ASP A 46 0.28 40.72 19.11
C ASP A 46 0.09 40.70 20.64
N GLY A 47 0.92 39.94 21.37
CA GLY A 47 0.91 39.86 22.84
C GLY A 47 -0.09 38.86 23.43
N GLU A 48 -0.70 38.02 22.60
CA GLU A 48 -1.65 36.99 23.04
C GLU A 48 -0.97 35.62 23.19
N LEU A 49 -1.33 34.86 24.23
CA LEU A 49 -0.83 33.51 24.45
C LEU A 49 -1.54 32.51 23.53
N GLU A 50 -0.79 31.89 22.62
CA GLU A 50 -1.27 30.86 21.72
C GLU A 50 -0.63 29.50 22.04
N GLN A 51 -1.37 28.40 21.82
CA GLN A 51 -0.83 27.05 21.99
C GLN A 51 0.20 26.73 20.92
N ILE A 52 1.29 26.05 21.29
CA ILE A 52 2.31 25.61 20.32
C ILE A 52 1.77 24.41 19.53
N ILE A 53 1.56 24.61 18.22
CA ILE A 53 1.09 23.56 17.30
C ILE A 53 2.23 23.15 16.35
N LYS A 54 2.71 21.92 16.50
CA LYS A 54 3.67 21.31 15.57
C LYS A 54 2.92 20.49 14.52
N LEU A 55 2.95 20.94 13.27
CA LEU A 55 2.23 20.30 12.15
C LEU A 55 3.13 19.30 11.40
N GLY A 56 2.55 18.18 10.98
CA GLY A 56 3.19 17.28 10.02
C GLY A 56 4.42 16.51 10.55
N VAL A 57 4.53 16.29 11.86
CA VAL A 57 5.66 15.57 12.45
C VAL A 57 5.55 14.06 12.21
N THR A 58 6.68 13.39 11.97
CA THR A 58 6.71 11.93 11.83
C THR A 58 6.72 11.25 13.20
N ALA A 59 6.49 9.93 13.23
CA ALA A 59 6.49 9.16 14.47
C ALA A 59 7.86 9.16 15.18
N GLU A 60 8.95 9.36 14.43
CA GLU A 60 10.33 9.39 14.92
C GLU A 60 10.81 10.78 15.37
N ALA A 61 9.93 11.79 15.36
CA ALA A 61 10.31 13.13 15.80
C ALA A 61 10.58 13.14 17.32
N ASP A 62 11.72 13.74 17.72
CA ASP A 62 12.12 13.88 19.12
C ASP A 62 11.23 14.94 19.80
N ILE A 63 10.09 14.48 20.32
CA ILE A 63 9.07 15.31 20.96
C ILE A 63 8.78 14.70 22.31
N ASP A 64 8.92 15.52 23.35
CA ASP A 64 8.62 15.13 24.72
C ASP A 64 7.12 14.80 24.86
N GLU A 65 6.81 13.51 24.94
CA GLU A 65 5.42 13.01 25.02
C GLU A 65 4.69 13.52 26.26
N SER A 66 5.42 13.90 27.33
CA SER A 66 4.82 14.42 28.57
C SER A 66 4.21 15.82 28.41
N LYS A 67 4.58 16.53 27.34
CA LYS A 67 4.11 17.89 27.01
C LYS A 67 3.04 17.91 25.92
N ILE A 68 2.55 16.74 25.49
CA ILE A 68 1.54 16.64 24.44
C ILE A 68 0.15 16.70 25.09
N GLU A 69 -0.61 17.75 24.78
CA GLU A 69 -2.02 17.84 25.18
C GLU A 69 -2.91 17.04 24.21
N ARG A 70 -2.64 17.16 22.90
CA ARG A 70 -3.42 16.47 21.87
C ARG A 70 -2.58 16.08 20.67
N LYS A 71 -2.82 14.86 20.16
CA LYS A 71 -2.17 14.32 18.96
C LYS A 71 -3.23 13.97 17.91
N VAL A 72 -3.15 14.57 16.73
CA VAL A 72 -4.05 14.31 15.61
C VAL A 72 -3.28 13.58 14.52
N ARG A 73 -3.66 12.33 14.23
CA ARG A 73 -3.04 11.52 13.17
C ARG A 73 -3.62 11.90 11.81
N ARG A 74 -2.76 12.30 10.88
CA ARG A 74 -3.09 12.51 9.46
C ARG A 74 -2.48 11.40 8.62
N ILE A 75 -3.32 10.75 7.84
CA ILE A 75 -2.89 9.70 6.91
C ILE A 75 -2.77 10.32 5.52
N GLY A 76 -1.60 10.21 4.93
CA GLY A 76 -1.30 10.68 3.59
C GLY A 76 -1.86 9.80 2.47
N GLU A 77 -1.42 10.09 1.25
CA GLU A 77 -1.80 9.33 0.06
C GLU A 77 -1.10 7.96 -0.01
N PRO A 78 -1.67 6.97 -0.73
CA PRO A 78 -1.01 5.70 -1.03
C PRO A 78 0.33 5.94 -1.73
N THR A 79 1.40 5.34 -1.22
CA THR A 79 2.71 5.38 -1.90
C THR A 79 2.90 4.20 -2.85
N VAL A 80 2.12 3.13 -2.66
CA VAL A 80 2.14 1.94 -3.51
C VAL A 80 0.77 1.74 -4.16
N LYS A 81 0.77 1.55 -5.48
CA LYS A 81 -0.44 1.23 -6.26
C LYS A 81 -0.42 -0.24 -6.68
N HIS A 82 -1.30 -1.03 -6.07
CA HIS A 82 -1.48 -2.44 -6.42
C HIS A 82 -2.44 -2.60 -7.60
N HIS A 83 -2.25 -3.65 -8.40
CA HIS A 83 -3.19 -4.02 -9.46
C HIS A 83 -4.48 -4.57 -8.84
N ALA A 84 -5.65 -4.24 -9.40
CA ALA A 84 -6.96 -4.64 -8.86
C ALA A 84 -7.09 -6.15 -8.63
N LEU A 85 -6.45 -6.94 -9.48
CA LEU A 85 -6.41 -8.40 -9.42
C LEU A 85 -5.04 -8.99 -9.07
N GLY A 86 -4.01 -8.15 -8.88
CA GLY A 86 -2.63 -8.60 -8.67
C GLY A 86 -1.98 -9.25 -9.90
N VAL A 87 -2.45 -8.94 -11.12
CA VAL A 87 -2.01 -9.60 -12.36
C VAL A 87 -0.57 -9.22 -12.69
N VAL A 88 0.25 -10.25 -12.90
CA VAL A 88 1.64 -10.13 -13.34
C VAL A 88 1.74 -10.37 -14.85
N ALA A 89 1.03 -11.40 -15.35
CA ALA A 89 1.01 -11.73 -16.77
C ALA A 89 -0.28 -12.47 -17.17
N ALA A 90 -0.66 -12.38 -18.44
CA ALA A 90 -1.82 -13.06 -19.00
C ALA A 90 -1.50 -13.70 -20.36
N PHE A 91 -1.98 -14.93 -20.57
CA PHE A 91 -1.67 -15.72 -21.76
C PHE A 91 -2.92 -16.43 -22.29
N HIS A 92 -3.03 -16.56 -23.61
CA HIS A 92 -4.08 -17.38 -24.22
C HIS A 92 -3.83 -18.90 -24.11
N SER A 93 -2.63 -19.32 -23.72
CA SER A 93 -2.22 -20.73 -23.64
C SER A 93 -1.61 -21.07 -22.29
N LYS A 94 -2.04 -22.20 -21.72
CA LYS A 94 -1.48 -22.77 -20.49
C LYS A 94 0.02 -22.99 -20.60
N LYS A 95 0.49 -23.48 -21.75
CA LYS A 95 1.91 -23.80 -21.98
C LYS A 95 2.78 -22.55 -21.87
N LYS A 96 2.31 -21.42 -22.41
CA LYS A 96 3.04 -20.13 -22.31
C LYS A 96 3.05 -19.61 -20.88
N ALA A 97 1.93 -19.73 -20.16
CA ALA A 97 1.85 -19.32 -18.77
C ALA A 97 2.77 -20.15 -17.85
N LEU A 98 2.81 -21.48 -18.04
CA LEU A 98 3.71 -22.35 -17.27
C LEU A 98 5.19 -22.07 -17.58
N LYS A 99 5.53 -21.82 -18.85
CA LYS A 99 6.89 -21.45 -19.22
C LYS A 99 7.30 -20.14 -18.54
N PHE A 100 6.42 -19.13 -18.52
CA PHE A 100 6.68 -17.88 -17.81
C PHE A 100 6.94 -18.12 -16.31
N LEU A 101 6.13 -18.95 -15.64
CA LEU A 101 6.34 -19.27 -14.23
C LEU A 101 7.69 -19.94 -13.98
N ASP A 102 8.06 -20.92 -14.80
CA ASP A 102 9.35 -21.62 -14.69
C ASP A 102 10.54 -20.65 -14.89
N ASP A 103 10.47 -19.81 -15.94
CA ASP A 103 11.51 -18.81 -16.22
C ASP A 103 11.59 -17.75 -15.09
N TYR A 104 10.45 -17.34 -14.53
CA TYR A 104 10.37 -16.42 -13.40
C TYR A 104 11.01 -17.03 -12.14
N PHE A 105 10.59 -18.24 -11.75
CA PHE A 105 11.14 -18.90 -10.57
C PHE A 105 12.64 -19.15 -10.70
N LYS A 106 13.13 -19.51 -11.89
CA LYS A 106 14.58 -19.67 -12.16
C LYS A 106 15.34 -18.36 -12.02
N SER A 107 14.80 -17.26 -12.53
CA SER A 107 15.46 -15.94 -12.50
C SER A 107 15.45 -15.31 -11.11
N ASN A 108 14.52 -15.73 -10.26
CA ASN A 108 14.30 -15.19 -8.92
C ASN A 108 14.63 -16.21 -7.81
N GLN A 109 15.39 -17.28 -8.06
CA GLN A 109 15.72 -18.26 -7.00
C GLN A 109 16.49 -17.66 -5.82
N ASP A 110 17.36 -16.68 -6.10
CA ASP A 110 18.21 -16.03 -5.09
C ASP A 110 17.49 -14.91 -4.32
N GLN A 111 16.28 -14.54 -4.74
CA GLN A 111 15.41 -13.58 -4.08
C GLN A 111 14.25 -14.37 -3.49
N SER A 112 13.80 -14.09 -2.26
CA SER A 112 12.62 -14.78 -1.71
C SER A 112 11.45 -14.65 -2.70
N PRO A 113 11.06 -15.72 -3.44
CA PRO A 113 10.29 -15.55 -4.65
C PRO A 113 8.86 -15.15 -4.33
N ASP A 114 8.28 -14.29 -5.17
CA ASP A 114 6.87 -13.92 -5.05
C ASP A 114 5.98 -15.18 -5.12
N ASN A 115 4.95 -15.21 -4.29
CA ASN A 115 3.97 -16.30 -4.29
C ASN A 115 3.01 -16.15 -5.49
N LEU A 116 3.46 -16.52 -6.68
CA LEU A 116 2.68 -16.41 -7.92
C LEU A 116 1.71 -17.59 -8.09
N GLU A 117 0.46 -17.28 -8.39
CA GLU A 117 -0.60 -18.24 -8.65
C GLU A 117 -1.06 -18.21 -10.11
N LEU A 118 -1.40 -19.36 -10.67
CA LEU A 118 -1.96 -19.51 -12.02
C LEU A 118 -3.47 -19.76 -11.96
N THR A 119 -4.26 -18.90 -12.59
CA THR A 119 -5.72 -19.03 -12.68
C THR A 119 -6.19 -19.08 -14.13
N LYS A 120 -7.10 -20.00 -14.44
CA LYS A 120 -7.80 -20.05 -15.74
C LYS A 120 -9.09 -19.25 -15.66
N ILE A 121 -9.21 -18.21 -16.45
CA ILE A 121 -10.44 -17.42 -16.59
C ILE A 121 -11.13 -17.86 -17.89
N SER A 122 -12.40 -18.26 -17.77
CA SER A 122 -13.24 -18.60 -18.92
C SER A 122 -13.98 -17.35 -19.37
N LEU A 123 -13.80 -16.93 -20.62
CA LEU A 123 -14.57 -15.82 -21.18
C LEU A 123 -15.93 -16.36 -21.63
N THR A 124 -16.97 -15.98 -20.89
CA THR A 124 -18.36 -16.11 -21.33
C THR A 124 -18.70 -14.87 -22.14
N ALA A 125 -18.95 -15.06 -23.44
CA ALA A 125 -19.57 -14.06 -24.29
C ALA A 125 -21.09 -14.09 -24.10
#